data_AF-A0A939DSL5-F1
#
_entry.id   AF-A0A939DSL5-F1
#
_cell.length_a   1.000
_cell.length_b   1.000
_cell.length_c   1.000
_cell.angle_alpha   90.00
_cell.angle_beta   90.00
_cell.angle_gamma   90.00
#
_symmetry.space_group_name_H-M   'P 1'
#
loop_
_entity.id
_entity.type
_entity.pdbx_description
1 polymer ?
#
loop_
_entity_poly.entity_id
_entity_poly.type
_entity_poly.pdbx_seq_one_letter_code
_entity_poly.pdbx_strand_id
1 'polypeptide(L)' 'EFSVIGCNLSHSELDGLDPRRVDLTGVQICAWQQEQLLEQLGLIVMPD' A
#
# COMPACT_ATOMS: atom_id res chain seq x y z
N GLU A 1 -6.06 -16.55 10.27
CA GLU A 1 -5.02 -15.67 9.74
C GLU A 1 -5.67 -14.42 9.17
N PHE A 2 -5.03 -13.26 9.30
CA PHE A 2 -5.52 -12.02 8.72
C PHE A 2 -4.93 -11.88 7.31
N SER A 3 -5.78 -11.69 6.30
CA SER A 3 -5.38 -11.49 4.91
C SER A 3 -6.19 -10.34 4.32
N VAL A 4 -5.53 -9.55 3.48
CA VAL A 4 -6.14 -8.42 2.76
C VAL A 4 -6.23 -8.68 1.26
N ILE A 5 -5.90 -9.88 0.79
CA ILE A 5 -5.92 -10.25 -0.64
C ILE A 5 -7.30 -9.94 -1.24
N GLY A 6 -7.31 -9.22 -2.36
CA GLY A 6 -8.53 -8.83 -3.08
C GLY A 6 -9.39 -7.77 -2.37
N CYS A 7 -8.98 -7.26 -1.21
CA CYS A 7 -9.73 -6.21 -0.51
C CYS A 7 -9.59 -4.85 -1.20
N ASN A 8 -10.62 -4.04 -1.08
CA ASN A 8 -10.56 -2.63 -1.44
C ASN A 8 -10.16 -1.82 -0.21
N LEU A 9 -8.95 -1.26 -0.23
CA LEU A 9 -8.40 -0.38 0.80
C LEU A 9 -8.36 1.09 0.34
N SER A 10 -9.09 1.43 -0.73
CA SER A 10 -9.19 2.80 -1.22
C SER A 10 -9.68 3.73 -0.11
N HIS A 11 -9.12 4.94 -0.04
CA HIS A 11 -9.45 5.95 0.97
C HIS A 11 -9.13 5.54 2.43
N SER A 12 -8.29 4.52 2.63
CA SER A 12 -7.74 4.14 3.93
C SER A 12 -6.28 4.57 4.03
N GLU A 13 -5.81 4.86 5.24
CA GLU A 13 -4.38 5.06 5.47
C GLU A 13 -3.64 3.72 5.38
N LEU A 14 -2.55 3.66 4.63
CA LEU A 14 -1.69 2.48 4.48
C LEU A 14 -0.34 2.64 5.21
N ASP A 15 -0.20 3.64 6.08
CA ASP A 15 1.02 3.87 6.85
C ASP A 15 1.45 2.62 7.62
N GLY A 16 2.70 2.20 7.41
CA GLY A 16 3.27 1.00 8.04
C GLY A 16 2.83 -0.33 7.40
N LEU A 17 2.01 -0.31 6.34
CA LEU A 17 1.72 -1.49 5.53
C LEU A 17 2.94 -1.82 4.65
N ASP A 18 3.81 -2.69 5.14
CA ASP A 18 5.01 -3.10 4.40
C ASP A 18 4.67 -4.19 3.35
N PRO A 19 4.76 -3.88 2.04
CA PRO A 19 4.46 -4.83 0.96
C PRO A 19 5.42 -6.02 0.89
N ARG A 20 6.54 -6.01 1.64
CA ARG A 20 7.46 -7.17 1.78
C ARG A 20 6.97 -8.18 2.81
N ARG A 21 6.01 -7.80 3.66
CA ARG A 21 5.52 -8.60 4.80
C ARG A 21 4.08 -9.06 4.65
N VAL A 22 3.32 -8.44 3.76
CA VAL A 22 1.89 -8.70 3.54
C VAL A 22 1.66 -8.97 2.06
N ASP A 23 0.90 -10.03 1.74
CA ASP A 23 0.47 -10.30 0.37
C ASP A 23 -0.63 -9.31 -0.03
N LEU A 24 -0.31 -8.42 -0.98
CA LEU A 24 -1.20 -7.39 -1.51
C LEU A 24 -1.84 -7.79 -2.85
N THR A 25 -1.82 -9.08 -3.21
CA THR A 25 -2.40 -9.57 -4.47
C THR A 25 -3.86 -9.13 -4.60
N GLY A 26 -4.16 -8.39 -5.67
CA GLY A 26 -5.51 -7.92 -5.99
C GLY A 26 -6.06 -6.81 -5.09
N VAL A 27 -5.26 -6.24 -4.18
CA VAL A 27 -5.66 -5.11 -3.34
C VAL A 27 -5.88 -3.87 -4.20
N GLN A 28 -6.98 -3.15 -3.93
CA GLN A 28 -7.32 -1.90 -4.63
C GLN A 28 -6.99 -0.71 -3.74
N ILE A 29 -6.30 0.29 -4.30
CA ILE A 29 -5.89 1.54 -3.64
C ILE A 29 -6.09 2.73 -4.58
N CYS A 30 -6.19 3.94 -4.03
CA CYS A 30 -6.11 5.20 -4.78
C CYS A 30 -4.67 5.50 -5.19
N ALA A 31 -4.49 6.35 -6.23
CA ALA A 31 -3.17 6.73 -6.73
C ALA A 31 -2.29 7.38 -5.65
N TRP A 32 -2.86 8.26 -4.83
CA TRP A 32 -2.12 8.93 -3.75
C TRP A 32 -1.60 7.94 -2.70
N GLN A 33 -2.27 6.80 -2.49
CA GLN A 33 -1.81 5.77 -1.53
C GLN A 33 -0.56 5.01 -2.01
N GLN A 34 -0.13 5.21 -3.27
CA GLN A 34 1.11 4.60 -3.77
C GLN A 34 2.32 5.09 -2.98
N GLU A 35 2.35 6.37 -2.59
CA GLU A 35 3.50 6.94 -1.88
C GLU A 35 3.72 6.26 -0.52
N GLN A 36 2.63 5.99 0.21
CA GLN A 36 2.66 5.31 1.51
C GLN A 36 3.28 3.91 1.42
N LEU A 37 3.04 3.17 0.33
CA LEU A 37 3.62 1.84 0.12
C LEU A 37 5.08 1.91 -0.36
N LEU A 38 5.39 2.85 -1.26
CA LEU A 38 6.73 3.00 -1.83
C LEU A 38 7.74 3.49 -0.78
N GLU A 39 7.31 4.34 0.16
CA GLU A 39 8.15 4.76 1.29
C GLU A 39 8.60 3.59 2.17
N GLN A 40 7.74 2.57 2.39
CA GLN A 40 8.12 1.37 3.14
C GLN A 40 9.22 0.56 2.45
N LEU A 41 9.36 0.72 1.13
CA LEU A 41 10.42 0.12 0.32
C LEU A 41 11.72 0.96 0.32
N GLY A 42 11.73 2.12 1.00
CA GLY A 42 12.88 3.03 1.05
C GLY A 42 12.99 3.96 -0.15
N LEU A 43 11.92 4.11 -0.94
CA LEU A 43 11.87 5.04 -2.05
C LEU A 43 11.45 6.43 -1.55
N ILE A 44 12.00 7.48 -2.17
CA ILE A 44 11.54 8.85 -1.99
C ILE A 44 10.66 9.19 -3.18
N VAL A 45 9.39 9.47 -2.93
CA VAL A 45 8.41 9.82 -3.97
C VAL A 45 8.45 11.33 -4.16
N MET A 46 8.70 11.76 -5.39
CA MET A 46 8.68 13.17 -5.76
C MET A 46 7.28 13.53 -6.27
N PRO A 47 6.78 14.75 -5.99
CA PRO A 47 5.58 15.23 -6.64
C PRO A 47 5.81 15.40 -8.14
N ASP A 48 4.77 15.14 -8.94
CA ASP A 48 4.76 15.43 -10.38
C ASP A 48 4.83 16.94 -10.70
#